data_AF-A0A9W7Z8T8-F1
#
_entry.id   AF-A0A9W7Z8T8-F1
#
_cell.length_a   1.000
_cell.length_b   1.000
_cell.length_c   1.000
_cell.angle_alpha   90.00
_cell.angle_beta   90.00
_cell.angle_gamma   90.00
#
_symmetry.space_group_name_H-M   'P 1'
#
loop_
_entity.id
_entity.type
_entity.pdbx_description
1 polymer ?
#
loop_
_entity_poly.entity_id
_entity_poly.type
_entity_poly.pdbx_seq_one_letter_code
_entity_poly.pdbx_strand_id
1 'polypeptide(L)'
;MGNVQSSLPTYYNADPTNEAYTHSLSNYVDLASSAIGAKVVKASNEKFGLAANLIKPEAPKKKKGFDAWVTRRHNPETDWAVVQLGSAGTVAGFDIDTRGLDGEHASQVSIQGCLAPKGSHVNGNGDIDGAEWEELLPQVDISANSHHLLALWTATKNPYNYVRLVLHPDGGVARLRILGTVIANPEAAGEIDLACVTAGARVVKASDEKLGAKENLILPSRATADCAETQGWKTRRSRSDDSSDWAIVRLGEPGFLTRIELDTLTFDGDQPVSASVQACFTDLDNPERDSECFWYQIVPRIELNGNKLHKVDVTLNDVPFSHIKLVIHPDGGVSRLRAFGQRVEEIEKEAAREKAEAAEEAALAEELGLDSSEPATDTEPKAPVETKKPAESSLDKLVAAKKARKQKQERKKKSAEGTKKSAEKEQFSSQSGEIIQSLTSPLPSKKRTRTRSHVEDDTDASVDSQAKRSRRKPKSRTNAAQL
;
A
#
# COMPACT_ATOMS: atom_id res chain seq x y z
N MET A 1 19.72 8.20 41.43
CA MET A 1 19.71 9.22 40.36
C MET A 1 18.68 8.76 39.36
N GLY A 2 17.53 9.43 39.31
CA GLY A 2 16.42 9.03 38.44
C GLY A 2 16.77 9.32 36.99
N ASN A 3 16.65 8.30 36.14
CA ASN A 3 16.66 8.47 34.69
C ASN A 3 15.44 9.31 34.31
N VAL A 4 15.67 10.60 34.08
CA VAL A 4 14.73 11.44 33.34
C VAL A 4 14.79 10.93 31.90
N GLN A 5 13.85 10.04 31.53
CA GLN A 5 13.58 9.76 30.13
C GLN A 5 13.32 11.11 29.46
N SER A 6 14.14 11.45 28.47
CA SER A 6 14.08 12.72 27.75
C SER A 6 12.66 12.97 27.25
N SER A 7 12.02 14.03 27.74
CA SER A 7 10.67 14.49 27.41
C SER A 7 10.60 15.16 26.03
N LEU A 8 11.40 14.70 25.07
CA LEU A 8 11.32 15.20 23.71
C LEU A 8 10.07 14.60 23.06
N PRO A 9 9.28 15.41 22.33
CA PRO A 9 8.14 14.89 21.58
C PRO A 9 8.61 13.77 20.64
N THR A 10 7.77 12.76 20.41
CA THR A 10 8.07 11.63 19.51
C THR A 10 8.26 12.05 18.05
N TYR A 11 7.94 13.31 17.74
CA TYR A 11 8.02 13.94 16.44
C TYR A 11 8.71 15.31 16.51
N TYR A 12 9.09 15.84 15.36
CA TYR A 12 9.50 17.22 15.15
C TYR A 12 8.74 17.82 13.96
N ASN A 13 8.55 19.14 13.97
CA ASN A 13 7.99 19.84 12.82
C ASN A 13 9.06 19.92 11.73
N ALA A 14 8.85 19.21 10.63
CA ALA A 14 9.66 19.33 9.44
C ALA A 14 9.26 20.64 8.74
N ASP A 15 9.83 21.75 9.21
CA ASP A 15 9.45 23.10 8.77
C ASP A 15 9.30 23.17 7.23
N PRO A 16 8.08 23.43 6.71
CA PRO A 16 7.83 23.44 5.27
C PRO A 16 8.54 24.58 4.54
N THR A 17 9.05 25.58 5.27
CA THR A 17 9.84 26.69 4.73
C THR A 17 11.35 26.42 4.75
N ASN A 18 11.77 25.34 5.40
CA ASN A 18 13.17 24.94 5.48
C ASN A 18 13.42 23.76 4.54
N GLU A 19 14.07 24.03 3.41
CA GLU A 19 14.39 23.03 2.38
C GLU A 19 15.09 21.79 2.96
N ALA A 20 15.93 21.94 3.99
CA ALA A 20 16.62 20.81 4.62
C ALA A 20 15.66 19.84 5.32
N TYR A 21 14.54 20.33 5.87
CA TYR A 21 13.53 19.50 6.53
C TYR A 21 12.43 19.04 5.58
N THR A 22 12.09 19.82 4.54
CA THR A 22 11.21 19.37 3.44
C THR A 22 11.74 18.10 2.77
N HIS A 23 13.06 17.99 2.64
CA HIS A 23 13.71 16.77 2.11
C HIS A 23 13.65 15.55 3.05
N SER A 24 13.45 15.74 4.35
CA SER A 24 13.46 14.62 5.30
C SER A 24 12.32 13.62 5.07
N LEU A 25 11.20 14.10 4.51
CA LEU A 25 10.03 13.29 4.21
C LEU A 25 9.80 13.06 2.71
N SER A 26 10.58 13.68 1.82
CA SER A 26 10.32 13.70 0.37
C SER A 26 10.51 12.35 -0.33
N ASN A 27 11.25 11.43 0.27
CA ASN A 27 11.58 10.13 -0.33
C ASN A 27 10.63 9.01 0.10
N TYR A 28 9.64 9.32 0.95
CA TYR A 28 8.67 8.35 1.44
C TYR A 28 7.40 8.33 0.59
N VAL A 29 6.75 7.17 0.58
CA VAL A 29 5.47 6.97 -0.11
C VAL A 29 4.33 7.42 0.80
N ASP A 30 3.34 8.11 0.24
CA ASP A 30 2.07 8.33 0.94
C ASP A 30 1.24 7.03 0.95
N LEU A 31 1.33 6.30 2.07
CA LEU A 31 0.63 5.05 2.31
C LEU A 31 -0.90 5.22 2.37
N ALA A 32 -1.38 6.44 2.66
CA ALA A 32 -2.80 6.75 2.71
C ALA A 32 -3.34 7.26 1.37
N SER A 33 -2.53 7.36 0.32
CA SER A 33 -3.02 7.83 -0.98
C SER A 33 -4.00 6.83 -1.62
N SER A 34 -5.16 7.32 -2.06
CA SER A 34 -6.10 6.52 -2.85
C SER A 34 -5.49 6.04 -4.17
N ALA A 35 -4.45 6.73 -4.67
CA ALA A 35 -3.72 6.35 -5.88
C ALA A 35 -2.98 5.01 -5.75
N ILE A 36 -2.58 4.64 -4.53
CA ILE A 36 -1.97 3.33 -4.23
C ILE A 36 -2.99 2.32 -3.69
N GLY A 37 -4.28 2.66 -3.67
CA GLY A 37 -5.36 1.78 -3.26
C GLY A 37 -5.88 1.97 -1.82
N ALA A 38 -5.44 3.02 -1.11
CA ALA A 38 -5.96 3.32 0.21
C ALA A 38 -7.45 3.67 0.18
N LYS A 39 -8.15 3.41 1.28
CA LYS A 39 -9.60 3.62 1.40
C LYS A 39 -9.96 4.11 2.78
N VAL A 40 -10.86 5.10 2.84
CA VAL A 40 -11.54 5.40 4.10
C VAL A 40 -12.59 4.32 4.33
N VAL A 41 -12.43 3.57 5.42
CA VAL A 41 -13.32 2.46 5.76
C VAL A 41 -14.54 2.98 6.49
N LYS A 42 -14.34 3.93 7.40
CA LYS A 42 -15.41 4.50 8.23
C LYS A 42 -15.01 5.84 8.82
N ALA A 43 -15.99 6.70 9.04
CA ALA A 43 -15.83 7.93 9.80
C ALA A 43 -17.00 8.09 10.78
N SER A 44 -16.75 8.76 11.91
CA SER A 44 -17.78 9.08 12.92
C SER A 44 -18.84 10.04 12.38
N ASN A 45 -18.43 10.99 11.54
CA ASN A 45 -19.27 12.05 11.02
C ASN A 45 -18.77 12.58 9.68
N GLU A 46 -19.66 12.84 8.72
CA GLU A 46 -19.32 13.42 7.41
C GLU A 46 -20.32 14.52 6.99
N LYS A 47 -20.87 15.27 7.95
CA LYS A 47 -22.02 16.16 7.72
C LYS A 47 -21.77 17.21 6.64
N PHE A 48 -20.56 17.79 6.58
CA PHE A 48 -20.25 18.90 5.68
C PHE A 48 -19.21 18.57 4.60
N GLY A 49 -18.33 17.61 4.86
CA GLY A 49 -17.32 17.14 3.92
C GLY A 49 -17.01 15.67 4.13
N LEU A 50 -16.88 14.92 3.03
CA LEU A 50 -16.63 13.48 3.06
C LEU A 50 -15.18 13.19 3.51
N ALA A 51 -15.02 12.19 4.37
CA ALA A 51 -13.74 11.66 4.81
C ALA A 51 -12.91 11.10 3.65
N ALA A 52 -13.57 10.61 2.59
CA ALA A 52 -12.91 10.18 1.35
C ALA A 52 -12.03 11.29 0.72
N ASN A 53 -12.24 12.57 1.05
CA ASN A 53 -11.36 13.65 0.59
C ASN A 53 -9.96 13.59 1.21
N LEU A 54 -9.79 13.00 2.41
CA LEU A 54 -8.51 12.94 3.12
C LEU A 54 -7.40 12.30 2.29
N ILE A 55 -7.75 11.25 1.56
CA ILE A 55 -6.81 10.34 0.88
C ILE A 55 -6.57 10.67 -0.59
N LYS A 56 -7.23 11.71 -1.11
CA LYS A 56 -7.09 12.11 -2.52
C LYS A 56 -5.65 12.53 -2.83
N PRO A 57 -5.05 12.12 -3.95
CA PRO A 57 -3.68 12.51 -4.31
C PRO A 57 -3.56 14.01 -4.61
N GLU A 58 -4.58 14.63 -5.19
CA GLU A 58 -4.56 16.06 -5.53
C GLU A 58 -4.64 16.97 -4.29
N ALA A 59 -4.01 18.15 -4.38
CA ALA A 59 -4.17 19.21 -3.39
C ALA A 59 -5.64 19.66 -3.27
N PRO A 60 -6.09 20.14 -2.09
CA PRO A 60 -7.47 20.59 -1.92
C PRO A 60 -7.81 21.74 -2.86
N LYS A 61 -8.92 21.60 -3.60
CA LYS A 61 -9.39 22.59 -4.58
C LYS A 61 -10.48 23.46 -3.99
N LYS A 62 -10.43 24.77 -4.27
CA LYS A 62 -11.52 25.69 -3.93
C LYS A 62 -12.76 25.35 -4.76
N LYS A 63 -13.84 24.95 -4.11
CA LYS A 63 -15.12 24.60 -4.76
C LYS A 63 -16.32 25.04 -3.92
N LYS A 64 -17.54 24.84 -4.43
CA LYS A 64 -18.77 25.02 -3.65
C LYS A 64 -18.86 23.87 -2.63
N GLY A 65 -18.79 24.20 -1.34
CA GLY A 65 -18.62 23.23 -0.26
C GLY A 65 -17.14 22.95 0.05
N PHE A 66 -16.85 21.88 0.80
CA PHE A 66 -15.50 21.56 1.23
C PHE A 66 -14.86 20.48 0.37
N ASP A 67 -13.60 20.69 -0.04
CA ASP A 67 -12.75 19.62 -0.57
C ASP A 67 -11.90 19.02 0.54
N ALA A 68 -12.57 18.64 1.61
CA ALA A 68 -12.01 18.20 2.88
C ALA A 68 -12.98 17.26 3.60
N TRP A 69 -12.50 16.57 4.62
CA TRP A 69 -13.36 15.98 5.64
C TRP A 69 -13.76 17.08 6.61
N VAL A 70 -15.07 17.30 6.80
CA VAL A 70 -15.58 18.33 7.72
C VAL A 70 -16.79 17.79 8.47
N THR A 71 -16.68 17.76 9.80
CA THR A 71 -17.67 17.20 10.70
C THR A 71 -18.61 18.26 11.26
N ARG A 72 -19.68 17.81 11.93
CA ARG A 72 -20.62 18.72 12.59
C ARG A 72 -19.95 19.41 13.78
N ARG A 73 -20.33 20.67 14.02
CA ARG A 73 -19.88 21.45 15.18
C ARG A 73 -20.44 20.93 16.51
N HIS A 74 -19.72 21.23 17.59
CA HIS A 74 -20.09 21.00 18.99
C HIS A 74 -20.26 19.51 19.33
N ASN A 75 -19.35 18.68 18.82
CA ASN A 75 -19.18 17.33 19.32
C ASN A 75 -18.63 17.41 20.76
N PRO A 76 -19.30 16.84 21.77
CA PRO A 76 -18.75 16.80 23.13
C PRO A 76 -17.63 15.76 23.29
N GLU A 77 -17.49 14.84 22.34
CA GLU A 77 -16.44 13.82 22.28
C GLU A 77 -15.45 14.16 21.15
N THR A 78 -14.89 13.15 20.47
CA THR A 78 -13.98 13.32 19.33
C THR A 78 -14.59 12.77 18.07
N ASP A 79 -14.28 13.38 16.92
CA ASP A 79 -14.53 12.77 15.62
C ASP A 79 -13.33 11.95 15.15
N TRP A 80 -13.56 10.88 14.40
CA TRP A 80 -12.50 10.01 13.90
C TRP A 80 -12.79 9.50 12.49
N ALA A 81 -11.72 9.20 11.75
CA ALA A 81 -11.77 8.52 10.46
C ALA A 81 -10.74 7.40 10.43
N VAL A 82 -11.19 6.19 10.08
CA VAL A 82 -10.34 5.01 9.89
C VAL A 82 -10.03 4.85 8.41
N VAL A 83 -8.74 4.87 8.09
CA VAL A 83 -8.18 4.69 6.77
C VAL A 83 -7.46 3.35 6.71
N GLN A 84 -7.86 2.49 5.76
CA GLN A 84 -7.05 1.36 5.35
C GLN A 84 -6.00 1.86 4.35
N LEU A 85 -4.73 1.64 4.67
CA LEU A 85 -3.60 2.03 3.81
C LEU A 85 -3.58 1.19 2.53
N GLY A 86 -3.03 1.75 1.44
CA GLY A 86 -2.97 1.06 0.15
C GLY A 86 -1.99 -0.12 0.16
N SER A 87 -0.95 -0.03 0.97
CA SER A 87 -0.08 -1.15 1.33
C SER A 87 0.30 -1.06 2.81
N ALA A 88 0.69 -2.18 3.40
CA ALA A 88 1.29 -2.16 4.73
C ALA A 88 2.66 -1.46 4.67
N GLY A 89 3.03 -0.75 5.72
CA GLY A 89 4.29 -0.03 5.74
C GLY A 89 4.69 0.48 7.12
N THR A 90 5.97 0.81 7.27
CA THR A 90 6.48 1.57 8.42
C THR A 90 6.26 3.06 8.19
N VAL A 91 5.94 3.80 9.23
CA VAL A 91 5.61 5.23 9.16
C VAL A 91 6.81 6.06 9.58
N ALA A 92 7.16 7.07 8.79
CA ALA A 92 8.23 8.03 9.07
C ALA A 92 7.69 9.41 9.45
N GLY A 93 6.46 9.75 9.04
CA GLY A 93 5.84 11.02 9.39
C GLY A 93 4.49 11.23 8.73
N PHE A 94 3.98 12.45 8.87
CA PHE A 94 2.64 12.84 8.47
C PHE A 94 2.65 14.19 7.76
N ASP A 95 1.75 14.39 6.80
CA ASP A 95 1.34 15.72 6.33
C ASP A 95 -0.16 15.86 6.60
N ILE A 96 -0.50 16.78 7.50
CA ILE A 96 -1.90 17.11 7.83
C ILE A 96 -2.19 18.47 7.20
N ASP A 97 -2.95 18.45 6.12
CA ASP A 97 -3.26 19.64 5.33
C ASP A 97 -4.63 20.20 5.73
N THR A 98 -4.68 21.46 6.13
CA THR A 98 -5.93 22.19 6.45
C THR A 98 -6.24 23.29 5.42
N ARG A 99 -5.54 23.33 4.27
CA ARG A 99 -5.78 24.33 3.22
C ARG A 99 -7.21 24.32 2.72
N GLY A 100 -7.74 25.52 2.52
CA GLY A 100 -9.14 25.74 2.17
C GLY A 100 -10.11 25.70 3.36
N LEU A 101 -9.62 25.44 4.58
CA LEU A 101 -10.40 25.54 5.82
C LEU A 101 -9.95 26.78 6.60
N ASP A 102 -10.80 27.80 6.62
CA ASP A 102 -10.59 29.05 7.35
C ASP A 102 -11.68 29.17 8.43
N GLY A 103 -11.34 28.71 9.64
CA GLY A 103 -12.27 28.60 10.78
C GLY A 103 -13.03 27.28 10.92
N GLU A 104 -13.00 26.39 9.91
CA GLU A 104 -13.64 25.05 9.97
C GLU A 104 -12.63 23.90 10.16
N HIS A 105 -11.35 24.23 10.36
CA HIS A 105 -10.31 23.25 10.66
C HIS A 105 -10.48 22.71 12.08
N ALA A 106 -10.03 21.46 12.32
CA ALA A 106 -9.92 20.97 13.69
C ALA A 106 -8.85 21.78 14.43
N SER A 107 -9.04 22.03 15.73
CA SER A 107 -8.02 22.74 16.53
C SER A 107 -6.84 21.84 16.86
N GLN A 108 -7.12 20.57 17.11
CA GLN A 108 -6.14 19.56 17.49
C GLN A 108 -6.44 18.23 16.82
N VAL A 109 -5.38 17.45 16.56
CA VAL A 109 -5.48 16.12 15.96
C VAL A 109 -4.51 15.14 16.62
N SER A 110 -4.84 13.85 16.58
CA SER A 110 -3.92 12.76 16.92
C SER A 110 -4.07 11.61 15.92
N ILE A 111 -3.05 10.75 15.82
CA ILE A 111 -3.04 9.63 14.87
C ILE A 111 -2.64 8.35 15.58
N GLN A 112 -3.44 7.30 15.36
CA GLN A 112 -3.17 5.95 15.81
C GLN A 112 -3.03 5.00 14.62
N GLY A 113 -2.29 3.91 14.78
CA GLY A 113 -2.13 2.89 13.76
C GLY A 113 -2.29 1.48 14.33
N CYS A 114 -2.73 0.55 13.50
CA CYS A 114 -2.67 -0.87 13.82
C CYS A 114 -2.33 -1.72 12.59
N LEU A 115 -1.87 -2.94 12.86
CA LEU A 115 -1.75 -4.00 11.87
C LEU A 115 -2.86 -5.01 12.10
N ALA A 116 -3.74 -5.18 11.11
CA ALA A 116 -4.84 -6.13 11.19
C ALA A 116 -4.87 -7.04 9.95
N PRO A 117 -5.42 -8.27 10.04
CA PRO A 117 -5.58 -9.14 8.88
C PRO A 117 -6.36 -8.47 7.74
N LYS A 118 -6.03 -8.82 6.50
CA LYS A 118 -6.73 -8.27 5.32
C LYS A 118 -8.22 -8.63 5.38
N GLY A 119 -9.09 -7.62 5.18
CA GLY A 119 -10.54 -7.81 5.23
C GLY A 119 -11.15 -7.70 6.63
N SER A 120 -10.37 -7.25 7.63
CA SER A 120 -10.88 -6.96 8.97
C SER A 120 -12.01 -5.93 8.94
N HIS A 121 -13.01 -6.15 9.79
CA HIS A 121 -14.20 -5.29 9.89
C HIS A 121 -13.99 -4.17 10.92
N VAL A 122 -14.29 -2.93 10.52
CA VAL A 122 -14.27 -1.76 11.42
C VAL A 122 -15.66 -1.57 12.03
N ASN A 123 -15.76 -1.70 13.36
CA ASN A 123 -17.02 -1.69 14.09
C ASN A 123 -17.63 -0.27 14.24
N GLY A 124 -18.71 -0.14 15.00
CA GLY A 124 -19.43 1.14 15.23
C GLY A 124 -18.56 2.27 15.78
N ASN A 125 -17.52 1.93 16.53
CA ASN A 125 -16.68 2.85 17.29
C ASN A 125 -15.36 3.15 16.58
N GLY A 126 -15.15 2.61 15.37
CA GLY A 126 -13.89 2.80 14.64
C GLY A 126 -12.77 1.88 15.13
N ASP A 127 -13.12 0.79 15.83
CA ASP A 127 -12.18 -0.24 16.26
C ASP A 127 -12.24 -1.48 15.36
N ILE A 128 -11.19 -2.29 15.44
CA ILE A 128 -11.09 -3.60 14.78
C ILE A 128 -10.89 -4.63 15.89
N ASP A 129 -11.73 -5.67 15.89
CA ASP A 129 -11.70 -6.69 16.94
C ASP A 129 -10.35 -7.42 16.95
N GLY A 130 -9.68 -7.42 18.10
CA GLY A 130 -8.37 -8.05 18.29
C GLY A 130 -7.17 -7.26 17.74
N ALA A 131 -7.38 -6.05 17.20
CA ALA A 131 -6.28 -5.17 16.81
C ALA A 131 -5.87 -4.24 17.96
N GLU A 132 -4.57 -4.07 18.15
CA GLU A 132 -4.01 -3.10 19.09
C GLU A 132 -3.69 -1.79 18.37
N TRP A 133 -4.35 -0.71 18.76
CA TRP A 133 -4.11 0.63 18.23
C TRP A 133 -2.97 1.31 19.00
N GLU A 134 -1.86 1.56 18.32
CA GLU A 134 -0.70 2.26 18.85
C GLU A 134 -0.80 3.76 18.52
N GLU A 135 -0.41 4.63 19.46
CA GLU A 135 -0.29 6.07 19.19
C GLU A 135 0.94 6.34 18.33
N LEU A 136 0.73 6.85 17.11
CA LEU A 136 1.82 7.22 16.20
C LEU A 136 2.12 8.72 16.25
N LEU A 137 1.09 9.53 16.44
CA LEU A 137 1.21 10.97 16.67
C LEU A 137 0.35 11.32 17.88
N PRO A 138 0.94 11.90 18.95
CA PRO A 138 0.17 12.39 20.09
C PRO A 138 -0.77 13.51 19.66
N GLN A 139 -1.58 14.01 20.60
CA GLN A 139 -2.42 15.18 20.34
C GLN A 139 -1.57 16.42 20.07
N VAL A 140 -1.77 17.04 18.90
CA VAL A 140 -1.03 18.22 18.45
C VAL A 140 -1.96 19.32 17.98
N ASP A 141 -1.58 20.57 18.21
CA ASP A 141 -2.26 21.74 17.66
C ASP A 141 -2.02 21.86 16.15
N ILE A 142 -3.06 22.21 15.40
CA ILE A 142 -2.96 22.52 13.98
C ILE A 142 -3.60 23.87 13.68
N SER A 143 -3.05 24.55 12.68
CA SER A 143 -3.45 25.89 12.27
C SER A 143 -4.40 25.84 11.07
N ALA A 144 -5.19 26.90 10.90
CA ALA A 144 -6.01 27.09 9.72
C ALA A 144 -5.15 27.20 8.44
N ASN A 145 -5.71 26.74 7.32
CA ASN A 145 -5.17 26.94 5.99
C ASN A 145 -3.65 26.65 5.81
N SER A 146 -3.15 25.58 6.43
CA SER A 146 -1.72 25.30 6.57
C SER A 146 -1.37 23.84 6.33
N HIS A 147 -0.10 23.59 6.00
CA HIS A 147 0.51 22.26 6.06
C HIS A 147 1.12 22.02 7.43
N HIS A 148 1.03 20.78 7.90
CA HIS A 148 1.68 20.33 9.13
C HIS A 148 2.49 19.09 8.80
N LEU A 149 3.76 19.29 8.47
CA LEU A 149 4.71 18.22 8.19
C LEU A 149 5.34 17.77 9.52
N LEU A 150 4.91 16.61 10.01
CA LEU A 150 5.28 16.10 11.33
C LEU A 150 6.09 14.82 11.16
N ALA A 151 7.41 14.93 11.26
CA ALA A 151 8.34 13.82 11.10
C ALA A 151 8.59 13.13 12.45
N LEU A 152 8.62 11.81 12.47
CA LEU A 152 9.05 11.05 13.63
C LEU A 152 10.58 11.10 13.73
N TRP A 153 11.11 11.16 14.96
CA TRP A 153 12.57 11.07 15.17
C TRP A 153 13.16 9.76 14.65
N THR A 154 12.36 8.70 14.67
CA THR A 154 12.70 7.41 14.11
C THR A 154 11.44 6.84 13.50
N ALA A 155 11.55 6.34 12.27
CA ALA A 155 10.45 5.63 11.64
C ALA A 155 10.01 4.44 12.52
N THR A 156 8.74 4.11 12.45
CA THR A 156 8.18 3.02 13.25
C THR A 156 8.85 1.70 12.90
N LYS A 157 9.09 0.86 13.91
CA LYS A 157 9.61 -0.49 13.69
C LYS A 157 8.51 -1.45 13.21
N ASN A 158 7.31 -1.28 13.77
CA ASN A 158 6.15 -2.07 13.42
C ASN A 158 5.54 -1.54 12.11
N PRO A 159 5.04 -2.44 11.24
CA PRO A 159 4.23 -2.04 10.11
C PRO A 159 2.78 -1.80 10.49
N TYR A 160 2.13 -0.94 9.74
CA TYR A 160 0.71 -0.60 9.89
C TYR A 160 0.00 -0.76 8.54
N ASN A 161 -1.27 -1.14 8.58
CA ASN A 161 -2.13 -1.16 7.39
C ASN A 161 -3.50 -0.51 7.64
N TYR A 162 -3.78 -0.09 8.88
CA TYR A 162 -4.87 0.81 9.23
C TYR A 162 -4.33 1.98 10.05
N VAL A 163 -4.89 3.16 9.81
CA VAL A 163 -4.62 4.39 10.55
C VAL A 163 -5.93 5.03 10.94
N ARG A 164 -5.99 5.60 12.15
CA ARG A 164 -7.13 6.36 12.67
C ARG A 164 -6.69 7.79 12.94
N LEU A 165 -7.25 8.72 12.17
CA LEU A 165 -7.16 10.15 12.46
C LEU A 165 -8.26 10.51 13.46
N VAL A 166 -7.91 11.24 14.52
CA VAL A 166 -8.84 11.73 15.54
C VAL A 166 -8.80 13.26 15.57
N LEU A 167 -9.95 13.90 15.52
CA LEU A 167 -10.14 15.34 15.68
C LEU A 167 -10.57 15.63 17.12
N HIS A 168 -10.00 16.67 17.71
CA HIS A 168 -10.27 17.08 19.09
C HIS A 168 -10.90 18.48 19.13
N PRO A 169 -12.21 18.60 19.46
CA PRO A 169 -13.23 17.55 19.41
C PRO A 169 -13.80 17.30 18.00
N ASP A 170 -13.83 18.33 17.16
CA ASP A 170 -14.45 18.33 15.83
C ASP A 170 -13.76 19.34 14.89
N GLY A 171 -14.23 19.44 13.66
CA GLY A 171 -13.73 20.38 12.66
C GLY A 171 -13.45 19.69 11.33
N GLY A 172 -12.29 19.97 10.73
CA GLY A 172 -11.98 19.44 9.43
C GLY A 172 -10.49 19.36 9.10
N VAL A 173 -10.19 18.43 8.20
CA VAL A 173 -8.86 18.18 7.63
C VAL A 173 -9.04 17.98 6.12
N ALA A 174 -8.24 18.68 5.33
CA ALA A 174 -8.33 18.66 3.88
C ALA A 174 -7.66 17.43 3.28
N ARG A 175 -6.41 17.14 3.68
CA ARG A 175 -5.68 15.92 3.29
C ARG A 175 -4.94 15.33 4.48
N LEU A 176 -4.80 14.01 4.45
CA LEU A 176 -3.98 13.25 5.36
C LEU A 176 -2.98 12.44 4.54
N ARG A 177 -1.69 12.70 4.71
CA ARG A 177 -0.61 11.86 4.15
C ARG A 177 0.03 11.07 5.27
N ILE A 178 0.21 9.77 5.04
CA ILE A 178 0.95 8.89 5.94
C ILE A 178 2.24 8.51 5.21
N LEU A 179 3.33 9.20 5.53
CA LEU A 179 4.57 9.09 4.79
C LEU A 179 5.41 7.97 5.38
N GLY A 180 5.71 6.95 4.57
CA GLY A 180 6.38 5.75 5.05
C GLY A 180 7.05 4.91 3.95
N THR A 181 7.59 3.78 4.39
CA THR A 181 8.18 2.77 3.51
C THR A 181 7.22 1.60 3.40
N VAL A 182 6.88 1.22 2.17
CA VAL A 182 6.02 0.06 1.90
C VAL A 182 6.77 -1.22 2.28
N ILE A 183 6.06 -2.14 2.93
CA ILE A 183 6.48 -3.53 3.08
C ILE A 183 5.80 -4.34 1.98
N ALA A 184 6.60 -4.92 1.10
CA ALA A 184 6.13 -5.78 0.02
C ALA A 184 5.38 -6.99 0.61
N ASN A 185 4.31 -7.43 -0.07
CA ASN A 185 3.62 -8.64 0.34
C ASN A 185 4.54 -9.86 0.14
N PRO A 186 4.93 -10.59 1.20
CA PRO A 186 5.81 -11.75 1.08
C PRO A 186 5.12 -12.95 0.41
N GLU A 187 3.78 -12.96 0.37
CA GLU A 187 3.00 -14.05 -0.26
C GLU A 187 2.85 -13.89 -1.78
N ALA A 188 3.25 -12.75 -2.34
CA ALA A 188 3.19 -12.54 -3.79
C ALA A 188 4.36 -13.27 -4.47
N ALA A 189 4.07 -14.48 -4.94
CA ALA A 189 4.98 -15.40 -5.60
C ALA A 189 4.85 -15.37 -7.14
N GLY A 190 5.89 -15.85 -7.81
CA GLY A 190 5.97 -15.97 -9.27
C GLY A 190 6.25 -14.65 -9.96
N GLU A 191 5.69 -14.47 -11.17
CA GLU A 191 5.90 -13.26 -11.95
C GLU A 191 5.07 -12.09 -11.39
N ILE A 192 5.76 -11.08 -10.84
CA ILE A 192 5.15 -9.89 -10.24
C ILE A 192 5.74 -8.61 -10.85
N ASP A 193 5.00 -7.49 -10.72
CA ASP A 193 5.53 -6.17 -11.09
C ASP A 193 6.46 -5.63 -10.00
N LEU A 194 7.76 -5.83 -10.19
CA LEU A 194 8.82 -5.37 -9.29
C LEU A 194 9.01 -3.85 -9.31
N ALA A 195 8.50 -3.17 -10.34
CA ALA A 195 8.48 -1.71 -10.41
C ALA A 195 7.24 -1.12 -9.71
N CYS A 196 6.32 -1.93 -9.17
CA CYS A 196 5.14 -1.43 -8.49
C CYS A 196 5.46 -0.85 -7.12
N VAL A 197 4.88 0.30 -6.78
CA VAL A 197 5.04 0.91 -5.45
C VAL A 197 4.55 -0.02 -4.32
N THR A 198 3.54 -0.86 -4.55
CA THR A 198 3.04 -1.82 -3.56
C THR A 198 3.98 -3.02 -3.37
N ALA A 199 4.88 -3.27 -4.33
CA ALA A 199 5.99 -4.20 -4.19
C ALA A 199 7.21 -3.55 -3.48
N GLY A 200 7.13 -2.28 -3.09
CA GLY A 200 8.20 -1.53 -2.43
C GLY A 200 9.05 -0.67 -3.36
N ALA A 201 8.73 -0.63 -4.66
CA ALA A 201 9.49 0.16 -5.63
C ALA A 201 9.40 1.66 -5.33
N ARG A 202 10.46 2.39 -5.69
CA ARG A 202 10.50 3.86 -5.58
C ARG A 202 11.17 4.48 -6.79
N VAL A 203 10.72 5.66 -7.16
CA VAL A 203 11.39 6.44 -8.21
C VAL A 203 12.46 7.29 -7.57
N VAL A 204 13.72 6.98 -7.86
CA VAL A 204 14.90 7.61 -7.26
C VAL A 204 15.08 9.03 -7.78
N LYS A 205 14.90 9.22 -9.09
CA LYS A 205 15.20 10.48 -9.77
C LYS A 205 14.54 10.54 -11.14
N ALA A 206 14.24 11.74 -11.61
CA ALA A 206 13.84 12.01 -12.98
C ALA A 206 14.51 13.30 -13.50
N SER A 207 14.57 13.45 -14.82
CA SER A 207 15.16 14.64 -15.48
C SER A 207 14.28 15.89 -15.37
N ASP A 208 12.96 15.74 -15.48
CA ASP A 208 11.97 16.81 -15.39
C ASP A 208 10.69 16.26 -14.77
N GLU A 209 10.06 17.02 -13.87
CA GLU A 209 8.81 16.64 -13.18
C GLU A 209 7.79 17.78 -13.16
N LYS A 210 7.94 18.77 -14.05
CA LYS A 210 7.15 20.01 -13.95
C LYS A 210 5.67 19.83 -14.30
N LEU A 211 5.32 18.82 -15.10
CA LEU A 211 3.94 18.62 -15.57
C LEU A 211 3.27 17.38 -15.00
N GLY A 212 4.03 16.34 -14.63
CA GLY A 212 3.51 15.14 -13.97
C GLY A 212 4.60 14.51 -13.11
N ALA A 213 4.22 14.09 -11.90
CA ALA A 213 5.14 13.55 -10.91
C ALA A 213 5.73 12.19 -11.36
N LYS A 214 7.02 11.96 -11.12
CA LYS A 214 7.70 10.71 -11.53
C LYS A 214 7.11 9.49 -10.83
N GLU A 215 6.62 9.64 -9.59
CA GLU A 215 6.02 8.59 -8.76
C GLU A 215 4.77 7.98 -9.40
N ASN A 216 4.12 8.70 -10.32
CA ASN A 216 2.96 8.20 -11.04
C ASN A 216 3.30 7.00 -11.94
N LEU A 217 4.56 6.84 -12.38
CA LEU A 217 4.99 5.71 -13.20
C LEU A 217 4.74 4.35 -12.52
N ILE A 218 4.84 4.31 -11.19
CA ILE A 218 4.88 3.07 -10.41
C ILE A 218 3.59 2.80 -9.61
N LEU A 219 2.57 3.65 -9.75
CA LEU A 219 1.26 3.45 -9.11
C LEU A 219 0.64 2.10 -9.54
N PRO A 220 -0.09 1.39 -8.68
CA PRO A 220 -0.57 0.04 -8.96
C PRO A 220 -1.69 -0.01 -10.01
N SER A 221 -2.56 1.00 -10.04
CA SER A 221 -3.65 1.11 -11.01
C SER A 221 -3.16 1.64 -12.36
N ARG A 222 -3.93 1.41 -13.42
CA ARG A 222 -3.74 2.14 -14.68
C ARG A 222 -4.20 3.59 -14.51
N ALA A 223 -3.64 4.48 -15.32
CA ALA A 223 -4.07 5.86 -15.35
C ALA A 223 -5.51 5.96 -15.87
N THR A 224 -6.25 6.92 -15.33
CA THR A 224 -7.59 7.27 -15.77
C THR A 224 -7.60 8.74 -16.22
N ALA A 225 -8.41 9.05 -17.24
CA ALA A 225 -8.42 10.39 -17.84
C ALA A 225 -9.02 11.47 -16.93
N ASP A 226 -9.73 11.08 -15.87
CA ASP A 226 -10.41 11.96 -14.92
C ASP A 226 -9.52 12.46 -13.78
N CYS A 227 -8.32 11.89 -13.59
CA CYS A 227 -7.38 12.29 -12.55
C CYS A 227 -6.02 12.70 -13.14
N ALA A 228 -5.91 13.97 -13.54
CA ALA A 228 -4.68 14.54 -14.11
C ALA A 228 -3.46 14.35 -13.19
N GLU A 229 -3.67 14.44 -11.87
CA GLU A 229 -2.61 14.33 -10.86
C GLU A 229 -2.00 12.93 -10.76
N THR A 230 -2.70 11.89 -11.23
CA THR A 230 -2.21 10.49 -11.26
C THR A 230 -2.08 9.92 -12.68
N GLN A 231 -2.19 10.79 -13.68
CA GLN A 231 -2.21 10.42 -15.10
C GLN A 231 -0.90 9.76 -15.54
N GLY A 232 0.23 10.23 -15.01
CA GLY A 232 1.55 9.72 -15.36
C GLY A 232 2.67 10.68 -15.02
N TRP A 233 3.88 10.30 -15.42
CA TRP A 233 5.02 11.20 -15.47
C TRP A 233 5.00 11.93 -16.81
N LYS A 234 5.13 13.26 -16.77
CA LYS A 234 5.09 14.10 -17.97
C LYS A 234 6.11 15.20 -17.90
N THR A 235 6.89 15.34 -18.97
CA THR A 235 7.96 16.33 -19.08
C THR A 235 7.56 17.49 -19.98
N ARG A 236 8.33 18.58 -19.91
CA ARG A 236 8.12 19.73 -20.78
C ARG A 236 8.57 19.43 -22.20
N ARG A 237 7.84 20.01 -23.16
CA ARG A 237 8.22 19.95 -24.58
C ARG A 237 9.63 20.49 -24.81
N SER A 238 10.48 19.67 -25.37
CA SER A 238 11.79 20.04 -25.87
C SER A 238 11.71 20.72 -27.24
N ARG A 239 12.77 21.43 -27.59
CA ARG A 239 12.93 22.14 -28.88
C ARG A 239 14.10 21.60 -29.69
N SER A 240 14.74 20.53 -29.22
CA SER A 240 15.88 19.88 -29.87
C SER A 240 15.56 18.41 -30.10
N ASP A 241 15.84 17.93 -31.31
CA ASP A 241 15.55 16.56 -31.72
C ASP A 241 16.44 15.53 -31.00
N ASP A 242 17.58 15.96 -30.44
CA ASP A 242 18.53 15.10 -29.70
C ASP A 242 18.26 15.07 -28.19
N SER A 243 17.23 15.77 -27.72
CA SER A 243 16.88 15.77 -26.30
C SER A 243 16.29 14.44 -25.86
N SER A 244 16.40 14.14 -24.58
CA SER A 244 15.81 12.94 -23.96
C SER A 244 15.53 13.23 -22.50
N ASP A 245 14.40 12.73 -22.03
CA ASP A 245 14.05 12.72 -20.63
C ASP A 245 14.19 11.30 -20.06
N TRP A 246 14.43 11.20 -18.77
CA TRP A 246 14.61 9.90 -18.12
C TRP A 246 14.09 9.86 -16.70
N ALA A 247 13.74 8.66 -16.24
CA ALA A 247 13.38 8.38 -14.87
C ALA A 247 14.04 7.07 -14.40
N ILE A 248 14.61 7.08 -13.19
CA ILE A 248 15.26 5.93 -12.55
C ILE A 248 14.32 5.41 -11.46
N VAL A 249 13.98 4.13 -11.55
CA VAL A 249 13.16 3.40 -10.58
C VAL A 249 14.03 2.34 -9.91
N ARG A 250 14.08 2.38 -8.58
CA ARG A 250 14.54 1.26 -7.76
C ARG A 250 13.40 0.26 -7.64
N LEU A 251 13.66 -0.98 -8.05
CA LEU A 251 12.71 -2.08 -7.88
C LEU A 251 12.49 -2.34 -6.40
N GLY A 252 11.31 -2.84 -6.04
CA GLY A 252 10.99 -3.12 -4.65
C GLY A 252 11.96 -4.13 -4.02
N GLU A 253 12.32 -5.13 -4.81
CA GLU A 253 13.37 -6.10 -4.52
C GLU A 253 14.14 -6.40 -5.81
N PRO A 254 15.42 -6.77 -5.72
CA PRO A 254 16.16 -7.24 -6.88
C PRO A 254 15.51 -8.49 -7.50
N GLY A 255 15.49 -8.57 -8.82
CA GLY A 255 14.82 -9.66 -9.50
C GLY A 255 15.25 -9.86 -10.95
N PHE A 256 14.91 -11.03 -11.47
CA PHE A 256 15.12 -11.43 -12.85
C PHE A 256 13.94 -10.96 -13.69
N LEU A 257 14.19 -10.01 -14.57
CA LEU A 257 13.14 -9.35 -15.35
C LEU A 257 12.81 -10.15 -16.61
N THR A 258 11.53 -10.43 -16.82
CA THR A 258 11.02 -11.15 -17.99
C THR A 258 10.46 -10.18 -19.02
N ARG A 259 9.76 -9.13 -18.58
CA ARG A 259 8.96 -8.28 -19.46
C ARG A 259 8.78 -6.87 -18.89
N ILE A 260 8.88 -5.87 -19.77
CA ILE A 260 8.55 -4.48 -19.47
C ILE A 260 7.20 -4.13 -20.10
N GLU A 261 6.37 -3.37 -19.38
CA GLU A 261 5.25 -2.64 -19.98
C GLU A 261 5.49 -1.13 -19.92
N LEU A 262 5.40 -0.47 -21.09
CA LEU A 262 5.34 0.97 -21.23
C LEU A 262 3.91 1.37 -21.59
N ASP A 263 3.24 2.01 -20.65
CA ASP A 263 1.85 2.40 -20.78
C ASP A 263 1.77 3.91 -21.08
N THR A 264 1.16 4.27 -22.22
CA THR A 264 0.86 5.66 -22.61
C THR A 264 -0.65 5.94 -22.63
N LEU A 265 -1.47 5.10 -21.98
CA LEU A 265 -2.92 5.32 -21.86
C LEU A 265 -3.20 6.73 -21.34
N THR A 266 -4.20 7.40 -21.91
CA THR A 266 -4.57 8.81 -21.66
C THR A 266 -3.65 9.89 -22.25
N PHE A 267 -2.46 9.55 -22.75
CA PHE A 267 -1.62 10.47 -23.53
C PHE A 267 -1.89 10.24 -25.02
N ASP A 268 -2.45 11.23 -25.70
CA ASP A 268 -2.81 11.16 -27.12
C ASP A 268 -2.41 12.45 -27.84
N GLY A 269 -1.22 12.41 -28.45
CA GLY A 269 -0.53 13.55 -29.07
C GLY A 269 0.57 14.16 -28.20
N ASP A 270 0.70 13.72 -26.94
CA ASP A 270 1.73 14.15 -25.99
C ASP A 270 2.53 12.99 -25.37
N GLN A 271 2.35 11.77 -25.88
CA GLN A 271 3.26 10.66 -25.61
C GLN A 271 4.63 10.87 -26.27
N PRO A 272 5.70 10.25 -25.77
CA PRO A 272 6.98 10.23 -26.45
C PRO A 272 6.89 9.54 -27.81
N VAL A 273 7.76 9.92 -28.74
CA VAL A 273 7.89 9.26 -30.04
C VAL A 273 8.44 7.85 -29.87
N SER A 274 9.39 7.69 -28.94
CA SER A 274 10.04 6.41 -28.67
C SER A 274 10.59 6.35 -27.25
N ALA A 275 10.86 5.15 -26.76
CA ALA A 275 11.50 4.93 -25.47
C ALA A 275 12.44 3.72 -25.50
N SER A 276 13.39 3.70 -24.58
CA SER A 276 14.26 2.56 -24.28
C SER A 276 14.34 2.36 -22.77
N VAL A 277 14.76 1.16 -22.35
CA VAL A 277 14.93 0.86 -20.91
C VAL A 277 16.29 0.23 -20.68
N GLN A 278 16.98 0.76 -19.69
CA GLN A 278 18.23 0.23 -19.17
C GLN A 278 18.01 -0.32 -17.76
N ALA A 279 18.85 -1.24 -17.32
CA ALA A 279 18.81 -1.78 -15.95
C ALA A 279 20.21 -1.95 -15.40
N CYS A 280 20.33 -1.89 -14.06
CA CYS A 280 21.59 -2.12 -13.37
C CYS A 280 21.36 -2.83 -12.02
N PHE A 281 22.44 -3.36 -11.45
CA PHE A 281 22.45 -3.99 -10.15
C PHE A 281 23.39 -3.21 -9.20
N THR A 282 22.86 -2.71 -8.08
CA THR A 282 23.63 -2.09 -7.00
C THR A 282 22.82 -2.10 -5.71
N ASP A 283 23.51 -2.21 -4.57
CA ASP A 283 22.89 -2.15 -3.26
C ASP A 283 22.56 -0.70 -2.84
N LEU A 284 23.18 0.29 -3.48
CA LEU A 284 22.94 1.70 -3.17
C LEU A 284 21.55 2.15 -3.66
N ASP A 285 20.90 3.02 -2.89
CA ASP A 285 19.59 3.60 -3.25
C ASP A 285 19.67 4.50 -4.50
N ASN A 286 20.78 5.24 -4.66
CA ASN A 286 21.06 6.01 -5.87
C ASN A 286 22.21 5.36 -6.66
N PRO A 287 21.94 4.76 -7.83
CA PRO A 287 22.97 4.09 -8.64
C PRO A 287 24.02 5.05 -9.20
N GLU A 288 23.77 6.36 -9.29
CA GLU A 288 24.78 7.33 -9.74
C GLU A 288 25.94 7.49 -8.74
N ARG A 289 25.79 7.01 -7.50
CA ARG A 289 26.85 7.05 -6.47
C ARG A 289 27.77 5.84 -6.49
N ASP A 290 27.45 4.85 -7.31
CA ASP A 290 28.23 3.63 -7.47
C ASP A 290 29.10 3.74 -8.74
N SER A 291 30.42 3.82 -8.56
CA SER A 291 31.36 3.95 -9.69
C SER A 291 31.46 2.69 -10.54
N GLU A 292 31.11 1.54 -9.98
CA GLU A 292 31.18 0.23 -10.65
C GLU A 292 29.84 -0.15 -11.28
N CYS A 293 28.79 0.66 -11.05
CA CYS A 293 27.46 0.39 -11.57
C CYS A 293 27.40 0.55 -13.09
N PHE A 294 27.12 -0.56 -13.76
CA PHE A 294 26.98 -0.62 -15.21
C PHE A 294 25.51 -0.75 -15.63
N TRP A 295 25.09 0.05 -16.61
CA TRP A 295 23.74 0.04 -17.17
C TRP A 295 23.68 -0.82 -18.43
N TYR A 296 22.89 -1.89 -18.37
CA TYR A 296 22.61 -2.76 -19.50
C TYR A 296 21.33 -2.33 -20.20
N GLN A 297 21.34 -2.26 -21.53
CA GLN A 297 20.11 -2.02 -22.29
C GLN A 297 19.28 -3.31 -22.33
N ILE A 298 18.15 -3.31 -21.62
CA ILE A 298 17.24 -4.45 -21.52
C ILE A 298 16.05 -4.36 -22.48
N VAL A 299 15.71 -3.15 -22.91
CA VAL A 299 14.73 -2.89 -23.96
C VAL A 299 15.36 -1.92 -24.96
N PRO A 300 15.53 -2.31 -26.24
CA PRO A 300 16.03 -1.39 -27.26
C PRO A 300 15.05 -0.24 -27.49
N ARG A 301 15.49 0.80 -28.19
CA ARG A 301 14.63 1.92 -28.54
C ARG A 301 13.48 1.44 -29.42
N ILE A 302 12.26 1.57 -28.93
CA ILE A 302 11.01 1.22 -29.62
C ILE A 302 10.14 2.45 -29.80
N GLU A 303 9.36 2.48 -30.89
CA GLU A 303 8.35 3.52 -31.11
C GLU A 303 7.16 3.33 -30.17
N LEU A 304 6.65 4.45 -29.66
CA LEU A 304 5.46 4.48 -28.81
C LEU A 304 4.30 5.15 -29.54
N ASN A 305 3.10 4.62 -29.34
CA ASN A 305 1.87 5.21 -29.84
C ASN A 305 1.09 5.84 -28.69
N GLY A 306 0.29 6.86 -28.99
CA GLY A 306 -0.62 7.45 -28.02
C GLY A 306 -1.67 6.45 -27.56
N ASN A 307 -2.09 6.57 -26.30
CA ASN A 307 -3.17 5.83 -25.70
C ASN A 307 -3.04 4.30 -25.86
N LYS A 308 -1.83 3.76 -25.70
CA LYS A 308 -1.53 2.35 -25.99
C LYS A 308 -0.62 1.72 -24.95
N LEU A 309 -0.85 0.43 -24.72
CA LEU A 309 0.05 -0.41 -23.94
C LEU A 309 1.09 -1.08 -24.84
N HIS A 310 2.37 -0.91 -24.50
CA HIS A 310 3.49 -1.52 -25.20
C HIS A 310 4.11 -2.57 -24.28
N LYS A 311 4.11 -3.83 -24.71
CA LYS A 311 4.68 -4.96 -23.97
C LYS A 311 5.94 -5.40 -24.70
N VAL A 312 7.05 -5.51 -24.00
CA VAL A 312 8.35 -5.87 -24.58
C VAL A 312 9.04 -6.88 -23.69
N ASP A 313 9.51 -7.97 -24.29
CA ASP A 313 10.30 -8.97 -23.57
C ASP A 313 11.73 -8.46 -23.33
N VAL A 314 12.30 -8.83 -22.19
CA VAL A 314 13.64 -8.42 -21.77
C VAL A 314 14.69 -9.36 -22.38
N THR A 315 15.77 -8.79 -22.91
CA THR A 315 16.87 -9.57 -23.54
C THR A 315 17.80 -10.27 -22.56
N LEU A 316 17.92 -9.77 -21.32
CA LEU A 316 18.82 -10.26 -20.26
C LEU A 316 18.00 -10.78 -19.07
N ASN A 317 17.21 -11.82 -19.28
CA ASN A 317 16.28 -12.35 -18.28
C ASN A 317 16.92 -13.30 -17.26
N ASP A 318 18.18 -13.66 -17.45
CA ASP A 318 19.02 -14.50 -16.59
C ASP A 318 19.95 -13.68 -15.67
N VAL A 319 19.88 -12.35 -15.76
CA VAL A 319 20.66 -11.42 -14.93
C VAL A 319 19.71 -10.72 -13.95
N PRO A 320 20.04 -10.68 -12.64
CA PRO A 320 19.24 -9.94 -11.68
C PRO A 320 19.50 -8.44 -11.81
N PHE A 321 18.45 -7.64 -11.68
CA PHE A 321 18.53 -6.18 -11.64
C PHE A 321 17.88 -5.63 -10.39
N SER A 322 18.34 -4.45 -9.96
CA SER A 322 17.84 -3.72 -8.79
C SER A 322 17.21 -2.37 -9.16
N HIS A 323 17.63 -1.79 -10.29
CA HIS A 323 17.10 -0.53 -10.79
C HIS A 323 16.85 -0.64 -12.29
N ILE A 324 15.87 0.13 -12.76
CA ILE A 324 15.58 0.35 -14.16
C ILE A 324 15.59 1.85 -14.46
N LYS A 325 16.03 2.23 -15.66
CA LYS A 325 16.04 3.60 -16.17
C LYS A 325 15.24 3.63 -17.45
N LEU A 326 14.09 4.28 -17.39
CA LEU A 326 13.29 4.63 -18.56
C LEU A 326 13.90 5.86 -19.21
N VAL A 327 14.13 5.80 -20.52
CA VAL A 327 14.56 6.94 -21.34
C VAL A 327 13.52 7.16 -22.43
N ILE A 328 12.94 8.36 -22.49
CA ILE A 328 11.96 8.78 -23.48
C ILE A 328 12.57 9.79 -24.44
N HIS A 329 12.13 9.77 -25.69
CA HIS A 329 12.66 10.63 -26.75
C HIS A 329 11.54 11.30 -27.57
N PRO A 330 11.63 12.61 -27.84
CA PRO A 330 12.52 13.57 -27.17
C PRO A 330 12.07 13.89 -25.73
N ASP A 331 10.75 13.90 -25.52
CA ASP A 331 10.04 14.26 -24.29
C ASP A 331 8.62 13.68 -24.36
N GLY A 332 7.79 13.90 -23.33
CA GLY A 332 6.37 13.54 -23.37
C GLY A 332 5.84 12.93 -22.07
N GLY A 333 4.69 12.28 -22.16
CA GLY A 333 3.99 11.62 -21.05
C GLY A 333 4.02 10.10 -21.11
N VAL A 334 4.40 9.46 -20.01
CA VAL A 334 4.28 8.00 -19.80
C VAL A 334 3.44 7.76 -18.56
N SER A 335 2.40 6.96 -18.71
CA SER A 335 1.39 6.71 -17.69
C SER A 335 1.93 5.77 -16.64
N ARG A 336 2.40 4.59 -17.05
CA ARG A 336 2.97 3.58 -16.14
C ARG A 336 4.20 2.91 -16.76
N LEU A 337 5.12 2.53 -15.89
CA LEU A 337 6.24 1.64 -16.17
C LEU A 337 6.06 0.40 -15.31
N ARG A 338 5.98 -0.77 -15.95
CA ARG A 338 5.92 -2.07 -15.26
C ARG A 338 7.16 -2.88 -15.57
N ALA A 339 7.68 -3.57 -14.57
CA ALA A 339 8.79 -4.50 -14.72
C ALA A 339 8.40 -5.83 -14.10
N PHE A 340 7.93 -6.73 -14.95
CA PHE A 340 7.53 -8.07 -14.54
C PHE A 340 8.76 -8.97 -14.42
N GLY A 341 8.79 -9.78 -13.35
CA GLY A 341 9.89 -10.68 -13.08
C GLY A 341 9.68 -11.47 -11.79
N GLN A 342 10.69 -12.27 -11.44
CA GLN A 342 10.75 -13.04 -10.19
C GLN A 342 11.82 -12.46 -9.26
N ARG A 343 11.57 -12.49 -7.95
CA ARG A 343 12.51 -12.00 -6.94
C ARG A 343 13.71 -12.93 -6.84
N VAL A 344 14.91 -12.37 -6.64
CA VAL A 344 16.11 -13.18 -6.40
C VAL A 344 15.93 -14.09 -5.19
N GLU A 345 15.42 -13.55 -4.08
CA GLU A 345 15.22 -14.30 -2.84
C GLU A 345 14.25 -15.48 -3.00
N GLU A 346 13.26 -15.36 -3.88
CA GLU A 346 12.30 -16.42 -4.16
C GLU A 346 12.97 -17.59 -4.89
N ILE A 347 13.73 -17.30 -5.95
CA ILE A 347 14.48 -18.31 -6.71
C ILE A 347 15.50 -19.02 -5.82
N GLU A 348 16.21 -18.27 -4.96
CA GLU A 348 17.17 -18.86 -4.01
C GLU A 348 16.48 -19.80 -3.01
N LYS A 349 15.30 -19.43 -2.50
CA LYS A 349 14.50 -20.28 -1.60
C LYS A 349 14.00 -21.55 -2.30
N GLU A 350 13.55 -21.44 -3.55
CA GLU A 350 13.12 -22.59 -4.34
C GLU A 350 14.28 -23.55 -4.62
N ALA A 351 15.43 -23.03 -5.05
CA ALA A 351 16.64 -23.83 -5.26
C ALA A 351 17.12 -24.52 -3.97
N ALA A 352 17.03 -23.83 -2.83
CA ALA A 352 17.35 -24.41 -1.53
C ALA A 352 16.38 -25.53 -1.13
N ARG A 353 15.09 -25.38 -1.40
CA ARG A 353 14.07 -26.42 -1.17
C ARG A 353 14.33 -27.65 -2.04
N GLU A 354 14.57 -27.47 -3.33
CA GLU A 354 14.87 -28.56 -4.26
C GLU A 354 16.14 -29.31 -3.85
N LYS A 355 17.18 -28.58 -3.43
CA LYS A 355 18.42 -29.19 -2.92
C LYS A 355 18.19 -29.99 -1.63
N ALA A 356 17.33 -29.51 -0.74
CA ALA A 356 16.98 -30.23 0.49
C ALA A 356 16.17 -31.50 0.20
N GLU A 357 15.20 -31.43 -0.72
CA GLU A 357 14.42 -32.59 -1.15
C GLU A 357 15.30 -33.64 -1.85
N ALA A 358 16.21 -33.21 -2.73
CA ALA A 358 17.18 -34.10 -3.37
C ALA A 358 18.16 -34.74 -2.38
N ALA A 359 18.57 -34.02 -1.34
CA ALA A 359 19.41 -34.57 -0.27
C ALA A 359 18.65 -35.60 0.59
N GLU A 360 17.36 -35.37 0.88
CA GLU A 360 16.52 -36.33 1.58
C GLU A 360 16.28 -37.59 0.73
N GLU A 361 16.05 -37.44 -0.57
CA GLU A 361 15.89 -38.56 -1.50
C GLU A 361 17.20 -39.37 -1.64
N ALA A 362 18.34 -38.70 -1.74
CA ALA A 362 19.65 -39.35 -1.79
C ALA A 362 19.96 -40.11 -0.50
N ALA A 363 19.69 -39.52 0.67
CA ALA A 363 19.88 -40.18 1.97
C ALA A 363 18.96 -41.41 2.11
N LEU A 364 17.72 -41.32 1.63
CA LEU A 364 16.79 -42.45 1.63
C LEU A 364 17.23 -43.55 0.65
N ALA A 365 17.79 -43.19 -0.51
CA ALA A 365 18.32 -44.15 -1.48
C ALA A 365 19.54 -44.91 -0.92
N GLU A 366 20.43 -44.20 -0.21
CA GLU A 366 21.57 -44.78 0.51
C GLU A 366 21.10 -45.75 1.62
N GLU A 367 20.10 -45.35 2.43
CA GLU A 367 19.50 -46.21 3.47
C GLU A 367 18.84 -47.48 2.89
N LEU A 368 18.33 -47.40 1.66
CA LEU A 368 17.67 -48.52 0.96
C LEU A 368 18.65 -49.40 0.17
N GLY A 369 19.95 -49.08 0.14
CA GLY A 369 20.98 -49.90 -0.51
C GLY A 369 20.82 -50.05 -2.03
N LEU A 370 20.21 -49.07 -2.69
CA LEU A 370 20.09 -49.04 -4.16
C LEU A 370 21.38 -48.48 -4.76
N ASP A 371 22.38 -49.36 -4.95
CA ASP A 371 23.58 -49.04 -5.70
C ASP A 371 23.24 -48.98 -7.20
N SER A 372 23.26 -47.79 -7.80
CA SER A 372 23.05 -47.57 -9.23
C SER A 372 24.36 -47.64 -10.02
N SER A 373 25.19 -48.64 -9.77
CA SER A 373 26.42 -48.87 -10.53
C SER A 373 26.53 -50.31 -11.06
N GLU A 374 25.90 -50.57 -12.20
CA GLU A 374 26.41 -51.60 -13.11
C GLU A 374 27.00 -50.91 -14.35
N PRO A 375 28.30 -51.07 -14.65
CA PRO A 375 28.91 -50.52 -15.84
C PRO A 375 28.49 -51.36 -17.05
N ALA A 376 27.85 -50.72 -18.03
CA ALA A 376 27.59 -51.31 -19.33
C ALA A 376 28.92 -51.61 -20.03
N THR A 377 29.28 -52.88 -20.16
CA THR A 377 30.36 -53.34 -21.04
C THR A 377 29.81 -53.70 -22.42
N ASP A 378 30.45 -53.13 -23.45
CA ASP A 378 30.22 -53.34 -24.88
C ASP A 378 30.08 -54.80 -25.33
N THR A 379 29.16 -55.05 -26.27
CA THR A 379 29.33 -56.00 -27.40
C THR A 379 28.26 -55.75 -28.48
N GLU A 380 28.68 -55.32 -29.67
CA GLU A 380 27.91 -55.28 -30.94
C GLU A 380 27.88 -56.69 -31.64
N PRO A 381 27.17 -56.89 -32.78
CA PRO A 381 25.72 -56.73 -33.01
C PRO A 381 25.12 -57.98 -33.71
N LYS A 382 23.82 -58.32 -33.50
CA LYS A 382 23.06 -59.18 -34.44
C LYS A 382 21.55 -58.88 -34.42
N ALA A 383 20.99 -58.77 -35.62
CA ALA A 383 19.60 -58.38 -35.94
C ALA A 383 18.60 -59.56 -35.87
N PRO A 384 17.31 -59.42 -36.27
CA PRO A 384 16.21 -59.00 -35.39
C PRO A 384 15.02 -59.97 -35.40
N VAL A 385 14.46 -60.42 -34.26
CA VAL A 385 13.15 -61.12 -34.24
C VAL A 385 12.37 -60.90 -32.93
N GLU A 386 11.13 -60.45 -33.14
CA GLU A 386 9.87 -60.58 -32.38
C GLU A 386 9.63 -59.94 -30.99
N THR A 387 8.49 -59.25 -30.99
CA THR A 387 7.81 -58.50 -29.95
C THR A 387 7.19 -59.40 -28.87
N LYS A 388 7.53 -59.16 -27.60
CA LYS A 388 6.68 -59.49 -26.44
C LYS A 388 6.62 -58.31 -25.45
N LYS A 389 5.41 -58.04 -24.96
CA LYS A 389 5.00 -56.94 -24.05
C LYS A 389 5.95 -56.76 -22.85
N PRO A 390 6.23 -55.51 -22.41
CA PRO A 390 6.96 -55.30 -21.17
C PRO A 390 6.06 -55.60 -19.97
N ALA A 391 6.55 -56.42 -19.05
CA ALA A 391 6.02 -56.54 -17.70
C ALA A 391 6.32 -55.24 -16.94
N GLU A 392 5.31 -54.67 -16.28
CA GLU A 392 5.49 -53.55 -15.35
C GLU A 392 6.64 -53.85 -14.38
N SER A 393 7.58 -52.92 -14.29
CA SER A 393 8.74 -53.04 -13.43
C SER A 393 8.30 -53.17 -11.96
N SER A 394 9.00 -54.00 -11.21
CA SER A 394 8.82 -54.15 -9.75
C SER A 394 8.95 -52.81 -8.99
N LEU A 395 9.60 -51.82 -9.60
CA LEU A 395 9.78 -50.45 -9.14
C LEU A 395 8.46 -49.68 -9.05
N ASP A 396 7.61 -49.75 -10.07
CA ASP A 396 6.31 -49.05 -10.09
C ASP A 396 5.36 -49.57 -8.99
N LYS A 397 5.43 -50.88 -8.72
CA LYS A 397 4.64 -51.53 -7.66
C LYS A 397 5.14 -51.17 -6.26
N LEU A 398 6.44 -51.00 -6.08
CA LEU A 398 7.05 -50.59 -4.80
C LEU A 398 6.80 -49.10 -4.49
N VAL A 399 6.91 -48.23 -5.49
CA VAL A 399 6.59 -46.80 -5.37
C VAL A 399 5.11 -46.59 -5.07
N ALA A 400 4.21 -47.31 -5.77
CA ALA A 400 2.78 -47.29 -5.49
C ALA A 400 2.45 -47.79 -4.08
N ALA A 401 3.12 -48.85 -3.60
CA ALA A 401 2.92 -49.38 -2.25
C ALA A 401 3.40 -48.43 -1.14
N LYS A 402 4.53 -47.72 -1.34
CA LYS A 402 5.01 -46.69 -0.40
C LYS A 402 4.10 -45.47 -0.38
N LYS A 403 3.60 -45.02 -1.54
CA LYS A 403 2.65 -43.90 -1.65
C LYS A 403 1.32 -44.23 -0.95
N ALA A 404 0.84 -45.47 -1.08
CA ALA A 404 -0.33 -45.96 -0.36
C ALA A 404 -0.12 -46.06 1.17
N ARG A 405 1.08 -46.44 1.63
CA ARG A 405 1.44 -46.45 3.06
C ARG A 405 1.49 -45.03 3.65
N LYS A 406 2.07 -44.06 2.94
CA LYS A 406 2.13 -42.65 3.35
C LYS A 406 0.73 -42.04 3.47
N GLN A 407 -0.16 -42.29 2.49
CA GLN A 407 -1.57 -41.87 2.58
C GLN A 407 -2.33 -42.53 3.74
N LYS A 408 -2.04 -43.81 4.05
CA LYS A 408 -2.67 -44.51 5.18
C LYS A 408 -2.20 -43.97 6.54
N GLN A 409 -0.93 -43.54 6.63
CA GLN A 409 -0.39 -42.88 7.82
C GLN A 409 -0.95 -41.46 7.99
N GLU A 410 -1.09 -40.68 6.93
CA GLU A 410 -1.76 -39.36 6.98
C GLU A 410 -3.23 -39.46 7.37
N ARG A 411 -3.97 -40.45 6.85
CA ARG A 411 -5.37 -40.69 7.26
C ARG A 411 -5.47 -41.07 8.74
N LYS A 412 -4.53 -41.87 9.27
CA LYS A 412 -4.46 -42.18 10.71
C LYS A 412 -4.09 -40.96 11.56
N LYS A 413 -3.21 -40.09 11.06
CA LYS A 413 -2.82 -38.84 11.74
C LYS A 413 -3.98 -37.85 11.81
N LYS A 414 -4.73 -37.70 10.71
CA LYS A 414 -5.97 -36.90 10.66
C LYS A 414 -7.09 -37.48 11.53
N SER A 415 -7.23 -38.80 11.63
CA SER A 415 -8.23 -39.40 12.55
C SER A 415 -7.83 -39.22 14.02
N ALA A 416 -6.53 -39.29 14.33
CA ALA A 416 -6.02 -39.03 15.68
C ALA A 416 -6.21 -37.55 16.09
N GLU A 417 -6.00 -36.59 15.19
CA GLU A 417 -6.32 -35.17 15.43
C GLU A 417 -7.81 -34.91 15.58
N GLY A 418 -8.67 -35.59 14.80
CA GLY A 418 -10.11 -35.51 14.94
C GLY A 418 -10.60 -36.02 16.30
N THR A 419 -9.99 -37.08 16.81
CA THR A 419 -10.32 -37.68 18.12
C THR A 419 -9.81 -36.82 19.29
N LYS A 420 -8.68 -36.11 19.10
CA LYS A 420 -8.17 -35.11 20.07
C LYS A 420 -9.10 -33.89 20.16
N LYS A 421 -9.57 -33.38 19.01
CA LYS A 421 -10.52 -32.27 18.96
C LYS A 421 -11.89 -32.62 19.53
N SER A 422 -12.36 -33.87 19.41
CA SER A 422 -13.60 -34.30 20.07
C SER A 422 -13.45 -34.43 21.59
N ALA A 423 -12.30 -34.92 22.07
CA ALA A 423 -12.00 -35.00 23.50
C ALA A 423 -11.87 -33.62 24.16
N GLU A 424 -11.24 -32.64 23.49
CA GLU A 424 -11.17 -31.24 23.97
C GLU A 424 -12.55 -30.57 23.99
N LYS A 425 -13.45 -30.93 23.06
CA LYS A 425 -14.81 -30.39 23.01
C LYS A 425 -15.74 -30.97 24.09
N GLU A 426 -15.54 -32.23 24.47
CA GLU A 426 -16.23 -32.86 25.61
C GLU A 426 -15.71 -32.32 26.96
N GLN A 427 -14.40 -32.04 27.08
CA GLN A 427 -13.83 -31.37 28.26
C GLN A 427 -14.38 -29.94 28.43
N PHE A 428 -14.50 -29.16 27.36
CA PHE A 428 -15.12 -27.83 27.39
C PHE A 428 -16.62 -27.86 27.73
N SER A 429 -17.35 -28.87 27.27
CA SER A 429 -18.77 -29.07 27.60
C SER A 429 -18.99 -29.40 29.09
N SER A 430 -18.06 -30.16 29.70
CA SER A 430 -18.14 -30.51 31.13
C SER A 430 -17.88 -29.31 32.05
N GLN A 431 -16.92 -28.43 31.70
CA GLN A 431 -16.64 -27.20 32.45
C GLN A 431 -17.72 -26.12 32.26
N SER A 432 -18.45 -26.15 31.14
CA SER A 432 -19.59 -25.25 30.89
C SER A 432 -20.85 -25.65 31.68
N GLY A 433 -20.98 -26.93 32.06
CA GLY A 433 -22.11 -27.45 32.85
C GLY A 433 -22.03 -27.12 34.34
N GLU A 434 -20.82 -27.02 34.90
CA GLU A 434 -20.62 -26.68 36.32
C GLU A 434 -20.78 -25.18 36.62
N ILE A 435 -20.62 -24.30 35.61
CA ILE A 435 -20.81 -22.84 35.75
C ILE A 435 -22.30 -22.44 35.66
N ILE A 436 -23.15 -23.29 35.07
CA ILE A 436 -24.59 -23.00 34.90
C ILE A 436 -25.44 -23.45 36.10
N GLN A 437 -24.92 -24.29 37.00
CA GLN A 437 -25.60 -24.65 38.26
C GLN A 437 -25.35 -23.68 39.42
N SER A 438 -24.42 -22.73 39.30
CA SER A 438 -24.09 -21.74 40.36
C SER A 438 -24.76 -20.37 40.17
N LEU A 439 -25.68 -20.21 39.22
CA LEU A 439 -26.35 -18.92 38.92
C LEU A 439 -27.87 -18.90 39.11
N THR A 440 -28.47 -19.95 39.68
CA THR A 440 -29.91 -19.98 40.00
C THR A 440 -30.16 -19.69 41.49
N SER A 441 -30.05 -18.41 41.86
CA SER A 441 -30.68 -17.87 43.08
C SER A 441 -31.68 -16.77 42.68
N PRO A 442 -32.95 -16.82 43.14
CA PRO A 442 -33.98 -15.90 42.66
C PRO A 442 -33.84 -14.51 43.31
N LEU A 443 -33.75 -13.46 42.48
CA LEU A 443 -33.82 -12.06 42.92
C LEU A 443 -35.26 -11.51 42.86
N PRO A 444 -35.64 -10.60 43.77
CA PRO A 444 -37.03 -10.21 44.02
C PRO A 444 -37.55 -9.12 43.06
N SER A 445 -38.85 -9.20 42.77
CA SER A 445 -39.62 -8.26 41.95
C SER A 445 -39.70 -6.84 42.53
N LYS A 446 -39.44 -5.81 41.71
CA LYS A 446 -39.83 -4.42 42.02
C LYS A 446 -40.66 -3.78 40.90
N LYS A 447 -41.64 -3.00 41.37
CA LYS A 447 -42.82 -2.48 40.71
C LYS A 447 -42.52 -1.36 39.71
N ARG A 448 -43.29 -1.36 38.61
CA ARG A 448 -43.46 -0.24 37.68
C ARG A 448 -44.16 0.94 38.36
N THR A 449 -43.65 2.15 38.16
CA THR A 449 -44.40 3.40 38.30
C THR A 449 -44.28 4.21 37.02
N ARG A 450 -45.44 4.47 36.42
CA ARG A 450 -45.68 5.38 35.29
C ARG A 450 -45.65 6.82 35.79
N THR A 451 -45.03 7.72 35.03
CA THR A 451 -45.38 9.14 35.00
C THR A 451 -45.45 9.61 33.55
N ARG A 452 -46.44 10.48 33.32
CA ARG A 452 -47.02 10.93 32.05
C ARG A 452 -47.00 12.45 32.10
N SER A 453 -46.49 13.14 31.08
CA SER A 453 -46.71 14.57 30.83
C SER A 453 -46.39 14.83 29.36
N HIS A 454 -47.38 14.93 28.49
CA HIS A 454 -48.20 16.11 28.13
C HIS A 454 -47.59 16.88 26.96
N VAL A 455 -48.44 16.98 25.95
CA VAL A 455 -48.35 17.60 24.63
C VAL A 455 -48.82 19.03 24.80
N GLU A 456 -48.23 19.98 24.07
CA GLU A 456 -48.91 21.18 23.61
C GLU A 456 -48.31 21.60 22.26
N ASP A 457 -49.14 21.42 21.22
CA ASP A 457 -49.09 22.12 19.95
C ASP A 457 -49.58 23.56 20.17
N ASP A 458 -49.00 24.53 19.47
CA ASP A 458 -49.75 25.73 19.08
C ASP A 458 -49.21 26.28 17.75
N THR A 459 -50.11 26.29 16.78
CA THR A 459 -50.12 27.03 15.52
C THR A 459 -50.45 28.50 15.79
N ASP A 460 -49.89 29.47 15.05
CA ASP A 460 -50.63 30.23 14.01
C ASP A 460 -49.82 31.34 13.32
N ALA A 461 -50.43 31.81 12.24
CA ALA A 461 -50.01 32.56 11.07
C ALA A 461 -49.63 34.07 11.16
N SER A 462 -48.82 34.46 10.17
CA SER A 462 -49.01 35.57 9.20
C SER A 462 -48.55 37.03 9.44
N VAL A 463 -48.24 37.63 8.27
CA VAL A 463 -48.30 39.05 7.82
C VAL A 463 -47.00 39.87 7.77
N ASP A 464 -46.42 39.86 6.56
CA ASP A 464 -46.12 41.01 5.67
C ASP A 464 -45.96 42.43 6.26
N SER A 465 -44.84 43.08 5.99
CA SER A 465 -44.83 44.50 5.56
C SER A 465 -43.45 45.00 5.13
N GLN A 466 -43.47 45.70 3.99
CA GLN A 466 -42.39 46.44 3.37
C GLN A 466 -41.95 47.66 4.20
N ALA A 467 -40.65 48.01 4.16
CA ALA A 467 -40.22 49.41 4.28
C ALA A 467 -38.92 49.69 3.51
N LYS A 468 -39.03 50.58 2.52
CA LYS A 468 -37.96 51.26 1.78
C LYS A 468 -37.24 52.29 2.67
N ARG A 469 -35.93 52.45 2.50
CA ARG A 469 -35.10 53.69 2.53
C ARG A 469 -33.63 53.26 2.63
N SER A 470 -32.60 53.94 2.12
CA SER A 470 -32.41 55.01 1.15
C SER A 470 -30.89 55.16 0.99
N ARG A 471 -30.45 55.53 -0.22
CA ARG A 471 -29.09 55.89 -0.67
C ARG A 471 -28.14 56.51 0.39
N ARG A 472 -26.86 56.14 0.31
CA ARG A 472 -25.70 57.08 0.26
C ARG A 472 -24.38 56.35 -0.09
N LYS A 473 -23.79 56.68 -1.25
CA LYS A 473 -22.33 56.61 -1.49
C LYS A 473 -21.66 57.78 -0.75
N PRO A 474 -20.36 57.71 -0.39
CA PRO A 474 -19.37 58.33 -1.28
C PRO A 474 -17.94 57.72 -1.30
N LYS A 475 -17.27 58.02 -2.43
CA LYS A 475 -15.86 58.41 -2.63
C LYS A 475 -14.73 57.36 -2.60
N SER A 476 -14.26 57.10 -3.81
CA SER A 476 -12.91 56.71 -4.19
C SER A 476 -11.86 57.75 -3.74
N ARG A 477 -10.71 57.25 -3.30
CA ARG A 477 -9.45 58.01 -3.27
C ARG A 477 -8.33 57.12 -3.82
N THR A 478 -7.85 57.53 -4.98
CA THR A 478 -6.57 57.19 -5.59
C THR A 478 -5.42 57.63 -4.68
N ASN A 479 -4.38 56.82 -4.58
CA ASN A 479 -3.03 57.32 -4.31
C ASN A 479 -2.05 56.54 -5.19
N ALA A 480 -1.26 57.33 -5.92
CA ALA A 480 -0.11 56.93 -6.69
C ALA A 480 1.10 56.75 -5.76
N ALA A 481 2.03 55.87 -6.14
CA ALA A 481 3.44 55.99 -5.81
C ALA A 481 4.25 55.35 -6.93
N GLN A 482 5.03 56.17 -7.63
CA GLN A 482 6.23 55.79 -8.37
C GLN A 482 7.38 55.71 -7.36
N LEU A 483 8.17 54.63 -7.42
CA LEU A 483 9.60 54.62 -7.73
C LEU A 483 10.10 53.17 -7.73
#